data_AF-A0A7Z0MDC6-F1
#
_entry.id   AF-A0A7Z0MDC6-F1
#
_cell.length_a   1.000
_cell.length_b   1.000
_cell.length_c   1.000
_cell.angle_alpha   90.00
_cell.angle_beta   90.00
_cell.angle_gamma   90.00
#
_symmetry.space_group_name_H-M   'P 1'
#
loop_
_entity.id
_entity.type
_entity.pdbx_description
1 polymer ?
#
loop_
_entity_poly.entity_id
_entity_poly.type
_entity_poly.pdbx_seq_one_letter_code
_entity_poly.pdbx_strand_id
1 'polypeptide(L)'
;MKDANNPGPFKLDIEADAQAGLKDLFLQSLRDEISSKDELSVLALSSADERVNAIYVYDLDIPEELTSLEAVIAQDDLPMLDLNEKSLSSIKALLIEVGNDIGQLVLYKTMAPVNIFGRSSFFLRKHESRLERLNDEFLRVSAGFQMLRINDALLVLNLEALEHNFGFHDVIKKEAALGIDAIVSAALVTNPDVLRELVDDVKYARRLTKIAKASPVLKAGISGESIVRFCKTFPNLVGRIRFNEEGSKVMLDTKVSKDLFIKVLMDDLLTSELTKFHYASVAKDAVVPNVKKAD
;
A
#
# COMPACT_ATOMS: atom_id res chain seq x y z
N MET A 1 2.31 15.91 5.44
CA MET A 1 1.46 16.77 6.29
C MET A 1 1.88 16.56 7.73
N LYS A 2 2.94 17.26 8.19
CA LYS A 2 3.25 17.37 9.63
C LYS A 2 2.70 18.70 10.14
N ASP A 3 1.42 18.96 9.88
CA ASP A 3 0.77 20.16 10.36
C ASP A 3 0.05 19.82 11.66
N ALA A 4 0.65 20.21 12.79
CA ALA A 4 0.05 20.15 14.12
C ALA A 4 -1.26 20.96 14.25
N ASN A 5 -1.67 21.65 13.17
CA ASN A 5 -2.88 22.43 13.03
C ASN A 5 -3.88 21.81 12.04
N ASN A 6 -3.80 20.51 11.70
CA ASN A 6 -4.82 19.89 10.85
C ASN A 6 -6.18 19.93 11.57
N PRO A 7 -7.15 20.75 11.13
CA PRO A 7 -8.42 20.96 11.83
C PRO A 7 -9.37 19.74 11.77
N GLY A 8 -8.96 18.64 11.13
CA GLY A 8 -9.81 17.48 10.89
C GLY A 8 -10.70 17.66 9.65
N PRO A 9 -11.62 16.70 9.40
CA PRO A 9 -12.51 16.75 8.25
C PRO A 9 -13.63 17.78 8.44
N PHE A 10 -14.03 18.42 7.33
CA PHE A 10 -15.20 19.29 7.26
C PHE A 10 -16.20 18.75 6.25
N LYS A 11 -17.50 19.02 6.48
CA LYS A 11 -18.55 18.81 5.50
C LYS A 11 -18.50 19.88 4.42
N LEU A 12 -18.72 19.49 3.18
CA LEU A 12 -18.86 20.40 2.04
C LEU A 12 -20.33 20.65 1.73
N ASP A 13 -20.70 21.90 1.50
CA ASP A 13 -22.04 22.25 1.01
C ASP A 13 -22.10 21.97 -0.49
N ILE A 14 -22.94 21.02 -0.89
CA ILE A 14 -23.09 20.61 -2.28
C ILE A 14 -24.58 20.61 -2.60
N GLU A 15 -24.94 21.28 -3.69
CA GLU A 15 -26.29 21.28 -4.23
C GLU A 15 -26.78 19.83 -4.47
N ALA A 16 -28.06 19.56 -4.21
CA ALA A 16 -28.61 18.21 -4.11
C ALA A 16 -28.44 17.40 -5.41
N ASP A 17 -28.69 17.99 -6.58
CA ASP A 17 -28.53 17.31 -7.88
C ASP A 17 -27.05 17.02 -8.16
N ALA A 18 -26.15 17.96 -7.85
CA ALA A 18 -24.71 17.74 -7.94
C ALA A 18 -24.21 16.64 -6.98
N GLN A 19 -24.73 16.59 -5.75
CA GLN A 19 -24.41 15.55 -4.78
C GLN A 19 -24.91 14.17 -5.26
N ALA A 20 -26.10 14.09 -5.85
CA ALA A 20 -26.62 12.87 -6.46
C ALA A 20 -25.72 12.40 -7.63
N GLY A 21 -25.27 13.33 -8.48
CA GLY A 21 -24.32 13.02 -9.56
C GLY A 21 -22.97 12.50 -9.05
N LEU A 22 -22.45 13.05 -7.95
CA LEU A 22 -21.24 12.54 -7.30
C LEU A 22 -21.46 11.13 -6.73
N LYS A 23 -22.63 10.87 -6.14
CA LYS A 23 -22.99 9.52 -5.65
C LYS A 23 -22.92 8.51 -6.79
N ASP A 24 -23.55 8.82 -7.93
CA ASP A 24 -23.56 7.92 -9.09
C ASP A 24 -22.14 7.70 -9.65
N LEU A 25 -21.32 8.75 -9.71
CA LEU A 25 -19.92 8.67 -10.14
C LEU A 25 -19.11 7.68 -9.28
N PHE A 26 -19.20 7.79 -7.96
CA PHE A 26 -18.42 6.94 -7.05
C PHE A 26 -18.99 5.53 -6.91
N LEU A 27 -20.32 5.36 -6.96
CA LEU A 27 -20.92 4.04 -7.02
C LEU A 27 -20.52 3.28 -8.28
N GLN A 28 -20.46 3.97 -9.42
CA GLN A 28 -19.96 3.35 -10.65
C GLN A 28 -18.47 3.02 -10.54
N SER A 29 -17.65 3.91 -9.97
CA SER A 29 -16.23 3.63 -9.74
C SER A 29 -16.00 2.41 -8.84
N LEU A 30 -16.81 2.22 -7.80
CA LEU A 30 -16.73 1.05 -6.92
C LEU A 30 -17.05 -0.25 -7.67
N ARG A 31 -18.03 -0.20 -8.57
CA ARG A 31 -18.34 -1.36 -9.43
C ARG A 31 -17.17 -1.67 -10.33
N ASP A 32 -16.66 -0.68 -11.05
CA ASP A 32 -15.60 -0.84 -12.05
C ASP A 32 -14.27 -1.27 -11.43
N GLU A 33 -13.93 -0.73 -10.26
CA GLU A 33 -12.65 -1.01 -9.61
C GLU A 33 -12.65 -2.29 -8.75
N ILE A 34 -13.81 -2.76 -8.30
CA ILE A 34 -13.92 -3.85 -7.33
C ILE A 34 -14.90 -4.94 -7.80
N SER A 35 -16.18 -4.60 -8.00
CA SER A 35 -17.22 -5.63 -8.17
C SER A 35 -17.19 -6.33 -9.53
N SER A 36 -16.78 -5.64 -10.59
CA SER A 36 -16.73 -6.19 -11.95
C SER A 36 -15.38 -6.80 -12.31
N LYS A 37 -14.42 -6.89 -11.37
CA LYS A 37 -13.10 -7.44 -11.61
C LYS A 37 -13.06 -8.91 -11.15
N ASP A 38 -13.14 -9.82 -12.13
CA ASP A 38 -13.14 -11.27 -11.89
C ASP A 38 -11.82 -11.79 -11.29
N GLU A 39 -10.69 -11.12 -11.58
CA GLU A 39 -9.33 -11.53 -11.15
C GLU A 39 -8.73 -10.55 -10.13
N LEU A 40 -9.51 -10.09 -9.16
CA LEU A 40 -9.03 -9.20 -8.11
C LEU A 40 -8.47 -10.01 -6.91
N SER A 41 -7.17 -9.86 -6.65
CA SER A 41 -6.56 -10.42 -5.45
C SER A 41 -6.78 -9.52 -4.24
N VAL A 42 -7.06 -10.10 -3.08
CA VAL A 42 -7.08 -9.37 -1.80
C VAL A 42 -5.98 -9.91 -0.90
N LEU A 43 -5.05 -9.05 -0.49
CA LEU A 43 -3.85 -9.43 0.26
C LEU A 43 -3.64 -8.53 1.47
N ALA A 44 -2.96 -9.01 2.50
CA ALA A 44 -2.48 -8.14 3.56
C ALA A 44 -1.38 -7.21 3.03
N LEU A 45 -1.43 -5.93 3.37
CA LEU A 45 -0.48 -4.90 2.93
C LEU A 45 0.97 -5.29 3.28
N SER A 46 1.19 -5.79 4.49
CA SER A 46 2.49 -6.25 4.96
C SER A 46 3.08 -7.42 4.16
N SER A 47 2.22 -8.15 3.44
CA SER A 47 2.58 -9.28 2.60
C SER A 47 2.62 -8.95 1.11
N ALA A 48 2.41 -7.67 0.74
CA ALA A 48 2.29 -7.22 -0.64
C ALA A 48 3.44 -7.76 -1.52
N ASP A 49 3.07 -8.27 -2.70
CA ASP A 49 3.99 -8.67 -3.75
C ASP A 49 3.83 -7.79 -5.00
N GLU A 50 4.50 -8.15 -6.09
CA GLU A 50 4.52 -7.39 -7.33
C GLU A 50 3.36 -7.75 -8.28
N ARG A 51 2.30 -8.44 -7.80
CA ARG A 51 1.17 -8.80 -8.67
C ARG A 51 0.36 -7.58 -9.08
N VAL A 52 -0.17 -7.63 -10.30
CA VAL A 52 -1.10 -6.63 -10.84
C VAL A 52 -2.52 -6.99 -10.39
N ASN A 53 -3.41 -6.00 -10.26
CA ASN A 53 -4.82 -6.18 -9.85
C ASN A 53 -5.00 -6.75 -8.43
N ALA A 54 -4.37 -6.10 -7.45
CA ALA A 54 -4.58 -6.42 -6.04
C ALA A 54 -5.16 -5.23 -5.26
N ILE A 55 -6.00 -5.55 -4.28
CA ILE A 55 -6.39 -4.65 -3.20
C ILE A 55 -5.69 -5.12 -1.93
N TYR A 56 -5.13 -4.17 -1.17
CA TYR A 56 -4.39 -4.48 0.04
C TYR A 56 -5.20 -4.13 1.27
N VAL A 57 -5.46 -5.12 2.12
CA VAL A 57 -6.01 -4.92 3.45
C VAL A 57 -4.90 -4.35 4.34
N TYR A 58 -5.13 -3.18 4.91
CA TYR A 58 -4.18 -2.53 5.81
C TYR A 58 -4.06 -3.32 7.12
N ASP A 59 -2.85 -3.79 7.44
CA ASP A 59 -2.57 -4.65 8.60
C ASP A 59 -1.33 -4.19 9.39
N LEU A 60 -0.98 -2.91 9.27
CA LEU A 60 0.13 -2.25 9.97
C LEU A 60 -0.40 -1.21 10.96
N ASP A 61 0.50 -0.58 11.71
CA ASP A 61 0.15 0.57 12.55
C ASP A 61 -0.42 1.71 11.69
N ILE A 62 -1.60 2.21 12.03
CA ILE A 62 -2.28 3.26 11.26
C ILE A 62 -1.58 4.62 11.50
N PRO A 63 -1.07 5.29 10.45
CA PRO A 63 -0.51 6.63 10.57
C PRO A 63 -1.55 7.65 11.03
N GLU A 64 -1.09 8.67 11.74
CA GLU A 64 -1.95 9.76 12.24
C GLU A 64 -2.75 10.41 11.10
N GLU A 65 -2.17 10.57 9.92
CA GLU A 65 -2.84 11.18 8.78
C GLU A 65 -4.07 10.39 8.27
N LEU A 66 -4.12 9.07 8.51
CA LEU A 66 -5.28 8.24 8.15
C LEU A 66 -6.37 8.23 9.22
N THR A 67 -6.12 8.75 10.42
CA THR A 67 -7.14 8.84 11.48
C THR A 67 -8.34 9.70 11.09
N SER A 68 -8.15 10.63 10.14
CA SER A 68 -9.24 11.44 9.56
C SER A 68 -10.35 10.58 8.92
N LEU A 69 -10.04 9.38 8.44
CA LEU A 69 -11.05 8.43 7.95
C LEU A 69 -11.93 7.88 9.07
N GLU A 70 -11.34 7.59 10.23
CA GLU A 70 -12.09 7.10 11.40
C GLU A 70 -12.98 8.19 11.97
N ALA A 71 -12.54 9.46 11.93
CA ALA A 71 -13.33 10.59 12.42
C ALA A 71 -14.67 10.75 11.67
N VAL A 72 -14.68 10.56 10.35
CA VAL A 72 -15.92 10.63 9.54
C VAL A 72 -16.89 9.52 9.91
N ILE A 73 -16.38 8.32 10.18
CA ILE A 73 -17.20 7.15 10.57
C ILE A 73 -17.80 7.32 11.96
N ALA A 74 -17.07 7.98 12.87
CA ALA A 74 -17.44 8.08 14.27
C ALA A 74 -18.35 9.27 14.61
N GLN A 75 -18.40 10.31 13.76
CA GLN A 75 -19.07 11.56 14.05
C GLN A 75 -19.94 12.04 12.88
N ASP A 76 -21.25 12.07 13.11
CA ASP A 76 -22.20 12.61 12.14
C ASP A 76 -22.19 14.15 12.08
N ASP A 77 -21.83 14.83 13.18
CA ASP A 77 -21.90 16.29 13.28
C ASP A 77 -20.54 16.96 13.02
N LEU A 78 -19.97 16.71 11.85
CA LEU A 78 -18.75 17.38 11.40
C LEU A 78 -19.03 18.85 11.04
N PRO A 79 -18.10 19.77 11.35
CA PRO A 79 -18.25 21.18 11.03
C PRO A 79 -18.37 21.41 9.53
N MET A 80 -19.18 22.40 9.14
CA MET A 80 -19.32 22.81 7.75
C MET A 80 -18.13 23.66 7.32
N LEU A 81 -17.59 23.40 6.12
CA LEU A 81 -16.58 24.26 5.52
C LEU A 81 -17.23 25.53 4.97
N ASP A 82 -16.85 26.70 5.49
CA ASP A 82 -17.28 27.97 4.92
C ASP A 82 -16.51 28.28 3.63
N LEU A 83 -17.17 28.09 2.49
CA LEU A 83 -16.63 28.35 1.15
C LEU A 83 -16.48 29.85 0.83
N ASN A 84 -17.06 30.74 1.64
CA ASN A 84 -16.84 32.19 1.50
C ASN A 84 -15.51 32.63 2.12
N GLU A 85 -15.07 31.94 3.17
CA GLU A 85 -13.82 32.24 3.89
C GLU A 85 -12.63 31.41 3.40
N LYS A 86 -12.86 30.17 2.98
CA LYS A 86 -11.81 29.21 2.62
C LYS A 86 -11.74 29.01 1.10
N SER A 87 -10.52 29.10 0.55
CA SER A 87 -10.27 28.74 -0.85
C SER A 87 -10.36 27.23 -1.06
N LEU A 88 -10.89 26.81 -2.21
CA LEU A 88 -10.92 25.40 -2.63
C LEU A 88 -9.50 24.82 -2.75
N SER A 89 -8.48 25.64 -2.98
CA SER A 89 -7.06 25.23 -3.03
C SER A 89 -6.53 24.67 -1.69
N SER A 90 -7.24 24.94 -0.60
CA SER A 90 -6.94 24.37 0.73
C SER A 90 -7.35 22.90 0.85
N ILE A 91 -8.30 22.42 0.04
CA ILE A 91 -8.80 21.04 0.07
C ILE A 91 -7.71 20.09 -0.43
N LYS A 92 -7.23 19.20 0.45
CA LYS A 92 -6.19 18.22 0.12
C LYS A 92 -6.75 16.86 -0.28
N ALA A 93 -7.93 16.53 0.22
CA ALA A 93 -8.62 15.30 -0.09
C ALA A 93 -10.13 15.47 0.10
N LEU A 94 -10.88 14.58 -0.55
CA LEU A 94 -12.30 14.36 -0.33
C LEU A 94 -12.45 13.02 0.40
N LEU A 95 -13.26 13.05 1.45
CA LEU A 95 -13.76 11.86 2.13
C LEU A 95 -15.21 11.69 1.68
N ILE A 96 -15.50 10.59 0.98
CA ILE A 96 -16.82 10.34 0.41
C ILE A 96 -17.47 9.23 1.21
N GLU A 97 -18.40 9.61 2.06
CA GLU A 97 -19.22 8.69 2.83
C GLU A 97 -20.44 8.25 2.00
N VAL A 98 -20.63 6.94 1.91
CA VAL A 98 -21.79 6.33 1.25
C VAL A 98 -22.34 5.26 2.18
N GLY A 99 -23.61 5.37 2.55
CA GLY A 99 -24.25 4.43 3.45
C GLY A 99 -25.75 4.33 3.28
N ASN A 100 -26.31 3.33 3.95
CA ASN A 100 -27.73 3.10 4.14
C ASN A 100 -27.98 2.60 5.57
N ASP A 101 -29.17 2.09 5.82
CA ASP A 101 -29.59 1.50 7.10
C ASP A 101 -28.86 0.20 7.48
N ILE A 102 -28.14 -0.42 6.54
CA ILE A 102 -27.43 -1.69 6.74
C ILE A 102 -25.94 -1.45 7.02
N GLY A 103 -25.33 -0.46 6.36
CA GLY A 103 -23.91 -0.19 6.53
C GLY A 103 -23.43 1.02 5.76
N GLN A 104 -22.18 1.37 6.01
CA GLN A 104 -21.52 2.53 5.42
C GLN A 104 -20.10 2.19 4.98
N LEU A 105 -19.62 2.98 4.03
CA LEU A 105 -18.23 3.00 3.61
C LEU A 105 -17.75 4.43 3.43
N VAL A 106 -16.44 4.62 3.52
CA VAL A 106 -15.79 5.92 3.28
C VAL A 106 -14.69 5.74 2.25
N LEU A 107 -14.74 6.51 1.17
CA LEU A 107 -13.68 6.57 0.17
C LEU A 107 -12.74 7.72 0.50
N TYR A 108 -11.43 7.45 0.41
CA TYR A 108 -10.41 8.49 0.43
C TYR A 108 -9.99 8.84 -0.99
N LYS A 109 -10.15 10.12 -1.37
CA LYS A 109 -9.68 10.65 -2.64
C LYS A 109 -8.77 11.86 -2.44
N THR A 110 -7.51 11.74 -2.84
CA THR A 110 -6.59 12.88 -2.89
C THR A 110 -7.02 13.90 -3.97
N MET A 111 -6.97 15.18 -3.61
CA MET A 111 -7.23 16.29 -4.53
C MET A 111 -5.91 16.85 -5.07
N ALA A 112 -5.55 16.43 -6.28
CA ALA A 112 -4.40 16.99 -6.98
C ALA A 112 -4.65 18.47 -7.33
N PRO A 113 -3.63 19.36 -7.21
CA PRO A 113 -3.80 20.79 -7.52
C PRO A 113 -4.35 21.08 -8.92
N VAL A 114 -4.07 20.22 -9.90
CA VAL A 114 -4.59 20.33 -11.28
C VAL A 114 -6.12 20.24 -11.37
N ASN A 115 -6.77 19.65 -10.37
CA ASN A 115 -8.23 19.54 -10.30
C ASN A 115 -8.88 20.71 -9.56
N ILE A 116 -8.09 21.68 -9.08
CA ILE A 116 -8.59 22.85 -8.37
C ILE A 116 -8.26 24.07 -9.22
N PHE A 117 -9.31 24.70 -9.73
CA PHE A 117 -9.22 25.83 -10.64
C PHE A 117 -9.50 27.10 -9.86
N GLY A 118 -8.43 27.86 -9.61
CA GLY A 118 -8.46 29.10 -8.83
C GLY A 118 -8.46 30.36 -9.69
N ARG A 119 -8.51 31.51 -9.02
CA ARG A 119 -8.62 32.85 -9.64
C ARG A 119 -7.40 33.32 -10.43
N SER A 120 -6.28 32.60 -10.36
CA SER A 120 -5.02 32.95 -11.04
C SER A 120 -5.03 32.67 -12.55
N SER A 121 -6.00 31.89 -13.03
CA SER A 121 -6.09 31.43 -14.42
C SER A 121 -7.31 32.01 -15.13
N PHE A 122 -7.22 32.22 -16.44
CA PHE A 122 -8.31 32.78 -17.24
C PHE A 122 -9.20 31.66 -17.81
N PHE A 123 -10.31 31.36 -17.13
CA PHE A 123 -11.24 30.32 -17.56
C PHE A 123 -12.41 30.87 -18.37
N LEU A 124 -12.77 30.11 -19.40
CA LEU A 124 -13.92 30.37 -20.25
C LEU A 124 -14.85 29.15 -20.20
N ARG A 125 -16.14 29.37 -19.94
CA ARG A 125 -17.19 28.35 -20.03
C ARG A 125 -18.12 28.64 -21.20
N LYS A 126 -18.67 27.60 -21.81
CA LYS A 126 -19.74 27.76 -22.80
C LYS A 126 -21.02 28.20 -22.11
N HIS A 127 -21.63 29.26 -22.60
CA HIS A 127 -22.98 29.68 -22.26
C HIS A 127 -23.71 29.99 -23.57
N GLU A 128 -24.67 29.13 -23.91
CA GLU A 128 -25.34 29.14 -25.22
C GLU A 128 -24.35 29.09 -26.40
N SER A 129 -24.26 30.18 -27.19
CA SER A 129 -23.41 30.34 -28.37
C SER A 129 -22.13 31.15 -28.12
N ARG A 130 -21.85 31.54 -26.88
CA ARG A 130 -20.66 32.32 -26.52
C ARG A 130 -19.82 31.67 -25.41
N LEU A 131 -18.57 32.09 -25.30
CA LEU A 131 -17.73 31.80 -24.16
C LEU A 131 -17.83 32.94 -23.15
N GLU A 132 -18.15 32.61 -21.91
CA GLU A 132 -18.18 33.55 -20.79
C GLU A 132 -17.01 33.29 -19.85
N ARG A 133 -16.43 34.37 -19.33
CA ARG A 133 -15.39 34.28 -18.32
C ARG A 133 -15.96 33.71 -17.03
N LEU A 134 -15.28 32.71 -16.47
CA LEU A 134 -15.56 32.14 -15.16
C LEU A 134 -14.54 32.70 -14.15
N ASN A 135 -15.03 33.44 -13.15
CA ASN A 135 -14.20 34.11 -12.15
C ASN A 135 -14.17 33.38 -10.80
N ASP A 136 -15.09 32.44 -10.59
CA ASP A 136 -15.21 31.70 -9.35
C ASP A 136 -14.22 30.53 -9.31
N GLU A 137 -13.87 30.10 -8.10
CA GLU A 137 -13.12 28.87 -7.92
C GLU A 137 -14.04 27.68 -8.19
N PHE A 138 -13.52 26.66 -8.86
CA PHE A 138 -14.25 25.41 -9.06
C PHE A 138 -13.30 24.22 -8.97
N LEU A 139 -13.86 23.06 -8.66
CA LEU A 139 -13.11 21.82 -8.59
C LEU A 139 -13.66 20.81 -9.59
N ARG A 140 -12.77 19.95 -10.09
CA ARG A 140 -13.14 18.78 -10.89
C ARG A 140 -12.99 17.54 -10.02
N VAL A 141 -14.10 16.84 -9.77
CA VAL A 141 -14.07 15.52 -9.13
C VAL A 141 -14.01 14.44 -10.20
N SER A 142 -13.05 13.54 -10.08
CA SER A 142 -12.95 12.33 -10.90
C SER A 142 -13.32 11.08 -10.10
N ALA A 143 -13.68 10.00 -10.79
CA ALA A 143 -14.12 8.75 -10.18
C ALA A 143 -13.07 8.07 -9.27
N GLY A 144 -11.79 8.13 -9.64
CA GLY A 144 -10.74 7.38 -8.95
C GLY A 144 -10.50 7.81 -7.49
N PHE A 145 -10.30 6.83 -6.61
CA PHE A 145 -10.00 6.97 -5.19
C PHE A 145 -8.82 6.07 -4.81
N GLN A 146 -8.17 6.36 -3.68
CA GLN A 146 -6.92 5.69 -3.28
C GLN A 146 -7.15 4.62 -2.22
N MET A 147 -8.11 4.85 -1.32
CA MET A 147 -8.42 3.95 -0.21
C MET A 147 -9.93 3.87 0.01
N LEU A 148 -10.36 2.78 0.62
CA LEU A 148 -11.75 2.48 0.97
C LEU A 148 -11.77 1.92 2.39
N ARG A 149 -12.53 2.56 3.27
CA ARG A 149 -12.84 2.04 4.60
C ARG A 149 -14.23 1.43 4.56
N ILE A 150 -14.36 0.15 4.93
CA ILE A 150 -15.64 -0.57 4.99
C ILE A 150 -15.64 -1.46 6.23
N ASN A 151 -16.68 -1.35 7.06
CA ASN A 151 -16.76 -1.99 8.38
C ASN A 151 -15.52 -1.69 9.22
N ASP A 152 -14.70 -2.71 9.56
CA ASP A 152 -13.42 -2.61 10.29
C ASP A 152 -12.18 -2.82 9.40
N ALA A 153 -12.37 -2.97 8.08
CA ALA A 153 -11.27 -3.06 7.13
C ALA A 153 -10.95 -1.71 6.48
N LEU A 154 -9.66 -1.37 6.42
CA LEU A 154 -9.12 -0.33 5.54
C LEU A 154 -8.47 -1.02 4.33
N LEU A 155 -8.96 -0.69 3.14
CA LEU A 155 -8.50 -1.24 1.87
C LEU A 155 -7.73 -0.17 1.10
N VAL A 156 -6.56 -0.55 0.60
CA VAL A 156 -5.67 0.30 -0.18
C VAL A 156 -5.69 -0.18 -1.63
N LEU A 157 -6.17 0.68 -2.52
CA LEU A 157 -6.22 0.42 -3.95
C LEU A 157 -5.00 0.99 -4.68
N ASN A 158 -4.37 2.02 -4.10
CA ASN A 158 -3.18 2.65 -4.65
C ASN A 158 -2.06 2.73 -3.60
N LEU A 159 -1.12 1.79 -3.67
CA LEU A 159 0.05 1.74 -2.78
C LEU A 159 0.97 2.95 -2.92
N GLU A 160 1.18 3.43 -4.14
CA GLU A 160 2.04 4.59 -4.40
C GLU A 160 1.49 5.83 -3.68
N ALA A 161 0.18 6.04 -3.72
CA ALA A 161 -0.46 7.12 -2.99
C ALA A 161 -0.34 6.98 -1.47
N LEU A 162 -0.40 5.75 -0.94
CA LEU A 162 -0.15 5.49 0.48
C LEU A 162 1.32 5.73 0.85
N GLU A 163 2.28 5.36 -0.01
CA GLU A 163 3.71 5.50 0.27
C GLU A 163 4.18 6.95 0.21
N HIS A 164 3.66 7.73 -0.74
CA HIS A 164 4.02 9.14 -0.90
C HIS A 164 3.30 10.08 0.07
N ASN A 165 2.15 9.68 0.58
CA ASN A 165 1.33 10.49 1.47
C ASN A 165 1.21 9.78 2.85
N PHE A 166 0.58 10.40 3.83
CA PHE A 166 0.19 9.73 5.10
C PHE A 166 1.29 9.17 6.02
N GLY A 167 2.51 9.70 6.01
CA GLY A 167 3.51 9.26 7.01
C GLY A 167 3.87 7.76 6.95
N PHE A 168 3.46 7.05 5.89
CA PHE A 168 3.63 5.59 5.78
C PHE A 168 5.10 5.17 5.80
N HIS A 169 5.98 6.08 5.37
CA HIS A 169 7.42 5.90 5.44
C HIS A 169 7.91 5.61 6.88
N ASP A 170 7.34 6.24 7.90
CA ASP A 170 7.77 6.01 9.29
C ASP A 170 7.24 4.66 9.81
N VAL A 171 5.99 4.31 9.46
CA VAL A 171 5.38 3.01 9.80
C VAL A 171 6.17 1.86 9.19
N ILE A 172 6.49 1.94 7.90
CA ILE A 172 7.18 0.85 7.21
C ILE A 172 8.62 0.67 7.71
N LYS A 173 9.29 1.74 8.15
CA LYS A 173 10.61 1.65 8.78
C LYS A 173 10.56 0.92 10.11
N LYS A 174 9.57 1.25 10.94
CA LYS A 174 9.34 0.56 12.23
C LYS A 174 9.10 -0.93 12.01
N GLU A 175 8.27 -1.28 11.03
CA GLU A 175 7.98 -2.68 10.68
C GLU A 175 9.19 -3.39 10.05
N ALA A 176 9.98 -2.70 9.23
CA ALA A 176 11.22 -3.22 8.68
C ALA A 176 12.25 -3.58 9.76
N ALA A 177 12.32 -2.80 10.85
CA ALA A 177 13.21 -3.07 11.98
C ALA A 177 12.90 -4.43 12.63
N LEU A 178 11.62 -4.80 12.76
CA LEU A 178 11.20 -6.11 13.25
C LEU A 178 11.71 -7.26 12.34
N GLY A 179 11.75 -7.01 11.02
CA GLY A 179 12.31 -7.96 10.05
C GLY A 179 13.81 -8.16 10.22
N ILE A 180 14.54 -7.08 10.49
CA ILE A 180 15.98 -7.16 10.80
C ILE A 180 16.20 -7.93 12.10
N ASP A 181 15.41 -7.67 13.14
CA ASP A 181 15.53 -8.36 14.42
C ASP A 181 15.24 -9.86 14.28
N ALA A 182 14.30 -10.25 13.41
CA ALA A 182 14.05 -11.65 13.09
C ALA A 182 15.26 -12.32 12.40
N ILE A 183 15.92 -11.62 11.45
CA ILE A 183 17.14 -12.11 10.80
C ILE A 183 18.30 -12.25 11.79
N VAL A 184 18.46 -11.28 12.69
CA VAL A 184 19.47 -11.30 13.76
C VAL A 184 19.23 -12.48 14.70
N SER A 185 17.98 -12.66 15.14
CA SER A 185 17.59 -13.73 16.05
C SER A 185 17.80 -15.12 15.43
N ALA A 186 17.58 -15.24 14.11
CA ALA A 186 17.86 -16.47 13.36
C ALA A 186 19.37 -16.73 13.14
N ALA A 187 20.25 -15.79 13.52
CA ALA A 187 21.71 -15.90 13.44
C ALA A 187 22.25 -16.22 12.02
N LEU A 188 21.56 -15.77 10.97
CA LEU A 188 21.83 -16.16 9.58
C LEU A 188 22.98 -15.39 8.91
N VAL A 189 23.33 -14.22 9.45
CA VAL A 189 24.26 -13.27 8.85
C VAL A 189 25.35 -12.87 9.83
N THR A 190 26.53 -12.49 9.33
CA THR A 190 27.65 -11.99 10.15
C THR A 190 27.64 -10.49 10.39
N ASN A 191 27.05 -9.71 9.49
CA ASN A 191 27.03 -8.25 9.54
C ASN A 191 25.60 -7.70 9.37
N PRO A 192 24.68 -7.97 10.31
CA PRO A 192 23.28 -7.55 10.18
C PRO A 192 23.08 -6.04 10.13
N ASP A 193 24.02 -5.25 10.69
CA ASP A 193 23.90 -3.79 10.75
C ASP A 193 23.76 -3.12 9.38
N VAL A 194 24.34 -3.72 8.33
CA VAL A 194 24.21 -3.18 6.96
C VAL A 194 22.78 -3.21 6.43
N LEU A 195 21.88 -3.99 7.05
CA LEU A 195 20.45 -3.98 6.72
C LEU A 195 19.75 -2.75 7.31
N ARG A 196 20.22 -2.24 8.46
CA ARG A 196 19.65 -1.04 9.10
C ARG A 196 19.88 0.19 8.24
N GLU A 197 21.04 0.28 7.59
CA GLU A 197 21.36 1.33 6.63
C GLU A 197 20.45 1.34 5.39
N LEU A 198 19.81 0.21 5.06
CA LEU A 198 18.91 0.10 3.91
C LEU A 198 17.46 0.48 4.24
N VAL A 199 17.12 0.64 5.51
CA VAL A 199 15.73 0.90 5.95
C VAL A 199 15.22 2.26 5.44
N ASP A 200 16.12 3.19 5.14
CA ASP A 200 15.75 4.48 4.52
C ASP A 200 15.27 4.35 3.07
N ASP A 201 15.64 3.28 2.37
CA ASP A 201 15.12 2.96 1.05
C ASP A 201 13.79 2.21 1.18
N VAL A 202 12.70 2.82 0.71
CA VAL A 202 11.33 2.28 0.80
C VAL A 202 11.23 0.87 0.21
N LYS A 203 11.95 0.58 -0.87
CA LYS A 203 11.94 -0.75 -1.49
C LYS A 203 12.54 -1.81 -0.57
N TYR A 204 13.61 -1.48 0.14
CA TYR A 204 14.21 -2.38 1.12
C TYR A 204 13.35 -2.47 2.39
N ALA A 205 12.80 -1.35 2.87
CA ALA A 205 11.89 -1.33 4.01
C ALA A 205 10.66 -2.24 3.79
N ARG A 206 10.04 -2.20 2.60
CA ARG A 206 8.96 -3.11 2.19
C ARG A 206 9.37 -4.58 2.27
N ARG A 207 10.53 -4.91 1.70
CA ARG A 207 11.03 -6.29 1.69
C ARG A 207 11.32 -6.80 3.09
N LEU A 208 11.90 -5.96 3.95
CA LEU A 208 12.19 -6.30 5.35
C LEU A 208 10.91 -6.43 6.19
N THR A 209 9.92 -5.56 5.98
CA THR A 209 8.57 -5.70 6.57
C THR A 209 7.94 -7.04 6.19
N LYS A 210 8.03 -7.40 4.91
CA LYS A 210 7.54 -8.68 4.41
C LYS A 210 8.27 -9.87 5.05
N ILE A 211 9.57 -9.76 5.29
CA ILE A 211 10.34 -10.79 6.00
C ILE A 211 9.78 -11.00 7.41
N ALA A 212 9.50 -9.92 8.15
CA ALA A 212 8.94 -10.00 9.50
C ALA A 212 7.58 -10.72 9.55
N LYS A 213 6.69 -10.39 8.59
CA LYS A 213 5.28 -10.79 8.64
C LYS A 213 5.00 -12.08 7.85
N ALA A 214 5.79 -12.35 6.81
CA ALA A 214 5.45 -13.30 5.77
C ALA A 214 6.60 -14.18 5.26
N SER A 215 7.84 -14.08 5.77
CA SER A 215 8.94 -14.95 5.30
C SER A 215 8.61 -16.44 5.50
N PRO A 216 8.52 -17.25 4.42
CA PRO A 216 8.28 -18.68 4.53
C PRO A 216 9.46 -19.42 5.18
N VAL A 217 10.68 -18.99 4.86
CA VAL A 217 11.93 -19.59 5.36
C VAL A 217 12.06 -19.41 6.88
N LEU A 218 11.79 -18.19 7.38
CA LEU A 218 11.82 -17.94 8.82
C LEU A 218 10.67 -18.65 9.53
N LYS A 219 9.45 -18.64 8.97
CA LYS A 219 8.28 -19.34 9.53
C LYS A 219 8.48 -20.85 9.63
N ALA A 220 9.15 -21.46 8.65
CA ALA A 220 9.48 -22.87 8.66
C ALA A 220 10.68 -23.22 9.57
N GLY A 221 11.35 -22.22 10.17
CA GLY A 221 12.49 -22.43 11.07
C GLY A 221 13.68 -23.07 10.37
N ILE A 222 13.89 -22.76 9.08
CA ILE A 222 15.00 -23.35 8.31
C ILE A 222 16.34 -22.92 8.91
N SER A 223 17.20 -23.88 9.19
CA SER A 223 18.51 -23.63 9.80
C SER A 223 19.44 -22.83 8.89
N GLY A 224 20.36 -22.06 9.50
CA GLY A 224 21.39 -21.32 8.76
C GLY A 224 22.26 -22.23 7.88
N GLU A 225 22.57 -23.45 8.34
CA GLU A 225 23.33 -24.42 7.54
C GLU A 225 22.58 -24.82 6.25
N SER A 226 21.27 -25.10 6.36
CA SER A 226 20.44 -25.44 5.20
C SER A 226 20.35 -24.26 4.22
N ILE A 227 20.20 -23.03 4.72
CA ILE A 227 20.20 -21.82 3.90
C ILE A 227 21.53 -21.63 3.19
N VAL A 228 22.65 -21.78 3.89
CA VAL A 228 23.98 -21.65 3.28
C VAL A 228 24.22 -22.74 2.23
N ARG A 229 23.82 -23.98 2.51
CA ARG A 229 23.89 -25.09 1.56
C ARG A 229 23.09 -24.76 0.31
N PHE A 230 21.86 -24.27 0.45
CA PHE A 230 21.03 -23.85 -0.67
C PHE A 230 21.70 -22.74 -1.49
N CYS A 231 22.25 -21.71 -0.84
CA CYS A 231 22.97 -20.63 -1.52
C CYS A 231 24.22 -21.10 -2.28
N LYS A 232 24.87 -22.18 -1.82
CA LYS A 232 26.04 -22.77 -2.48
C LYS A 232 25.70 -23.71 -3.64
N THR A 233 24.47 -24.21 -3.72
CA THR A 233 24.06 -25.21 -4.73
C THR A 233 23.10 -24.67 -5.79
N PHE A 234 22.25 -23.69 -5.45
CA PHE A 234 21.26 -23.17 -6.39
C PHE A 234 21.94 -22.37 -7.52
N PRO A 235 21.75 -22.71 -8.81
CA PRO A 235 22.57 -22.17 -9.90
C PRO A 235 22.62 -20.64 -10.00
N ASN A 236 21.53 -19.95 -9.65
CA ASN A 236 21.47 -18.48 -9.67
C ASN A 236 22.13 -17.79 -8.48
N LEU A 237 22.60 -18.54 -7.48
CA LEU A 237 23.22 -18.04 -6.25
C LEU A 237 24.72 -18.33 -6.18
N VAL A 238 25.18 -19.42 -6.82
CA VAL A 238 26.59 -19.85 -6.78
C VAL A 238 27.52 -18.72 -7.22
N GLY A 239 28.51 -18.41 -6.39
CA GLY A 239 29.51 -17.37 -6.65
C GLY A 239 28.99 -15.93 -6.51
N ARG A 240 27.70 -15.72 -6.17
CA ARG A 240 27.07 -14.39 -6.08
C ARG A 240 26.74 -13.98 -4.65
N ILE A 241 26.66 -14.93 -3.73
CA ILE A 241 26.52 -14.70 -2.29
C ILE A 241 27.86 -14.98 -1.62
N ARG A 242 28.27 -14.06 -0.73
CA ARG A 242 29.47 -14.23 0.10
C ARG A 242 29.12 -14.88 1.43
N PHE A 243 30.09 -15.61 1.99
CA PHE A 243 29.99 -16.26 3.29
C PHE A 243 31.21 -15.93 4.14
N ASN A 244 31.08 -16.05 5.45
CA ASN A 244 32.22 -15.96 6.37
C ASN A 244 33.26 -17.06 6.13
N GLU A 245 34.42 -16.97 6.77
CA GLU A 245 35.54 -17.91 6.61
C GLU A 245 35.13 -19.36 6.90
N GLU A 246 34.31 -19.58 7.94
CA GLU A 246 33.76 -20.90 8.29
C GLU A 246 32.73 -21.42 7.28
N GLY A 247 32.20 -20.55 6.41
CA GLY A 247 31.15 -20.87 5.47
C GLY A 247 29.83 -21.28 6.14
N SER A 248 29.56 -20.73 7.33
CA SER A 248 28.40 -21.03 8.20
C SER A 248 27.32 -19.94 8.15
N LYS A 249 27.67 -18.71 7.73
CA LYS A 249 26.77 -17.54 7.69
C LYS A 249 26.96 -16.71 6.42
N VAL A 250 25.90 -16.00 6.03
CA VAL A 250 25.91 -15.09 4.87
C VAL A 250 26.55 -13.75 5.22
N MET A 251 27.34 -13.20 4.30
CA MET A 251 27.91 -11.85 4.38
C MET A 251 27.17 -10.91 3.42
N LEU A 252 26.73 -9.75 3.92
CA LEU A 252 25.88 -8.80 3.19
C LEU A 252 26.62 -7.56 2.67
N ASP A 253 27.91 -7.70 2.34
CA ASP A 253 28.77 -6.56 1.97
C ASP A 253 28.37 -5.93 0.62
N THR A 254 27.80 -6.73 -0.29
CA THR A 254 27.44 -6.27 -1.64
C THR A 254 25.94 -6.13 -1.81
N LYS A 255 25.52 -5.17 -2.66
CA LYS A 255 24.10 -5.03 -3.05
C LYS A 255 23.52 -6.33 -3.61
N VAL A 256 24.31 -7.06 -4.40
CA VAL A 256 23.92 -8.37 -4.94
C VAL A 256 23.65 -9.39 -3.83
N SER A 257 24.52 -9.48 -2.81
CA SER A 257 24.31 -10.41 -1.69
C SER A 257 23.07 -10.05 -0.89
N LYS A 258 22.85 -8.75 -0.61
CA LYS A 258 21.65 -8.23 0.05
C LYS A 258 20.37 -8.61 -0.71
N ASP A 259 20.31 -8.31 -2.01
CA ASP A 259 19.15 -8.58 -2.85
C ASP A 259 18.85 -10.09 -2.97
N LEU A 260 19.87 -10.92 -3.17
CA LEU A 260 19.70 -12.36 -3.29
C LEU A 260 19.33 -13.00 -1.95
N PHE A 261 19.91 -12.54 -0.84
CA PHE A 261 19.57 -13.06 0.48
C PHE A 261 18.11 -12.77 0.85
N ILE A 262 17.61 -11.57 0.55
CA ILE A 262 16.18 -11.26 0.71
C ILE A 262 15.31 -12.22 -0.11
N LYS A 263 15.67 -12.49 -1.38
CA LYS A 263 14.94 -13.47 -2.22
C LYS A 263 14.94 -14.86 -1.62
N VAL A 264 16.06 -15.29 -1.01
CA VAL A 264 16.14 -16.57 -0.32
C VAL A 264 15.17 -16.59 0.87
N LEU A 265 15.18 -15.57 1.73
CA LEU A 265 14.25 -15.49 2.87
C LEU A 265 12.78 -15.43 2.46
N MET A 266 12.50 -14.87 1.28
CA MET A 266 11.15 -14.83 0.72
C MET A 266 10.75 -16.09 -0.05
N ASP A 267 11.64 -17.07 -0.16
CA ASP A 267 11.45 -18.32 -0.92
C ASP A 267 11.18 -18.08 -2.41
N ASP A 268 11.77 -17.04 -2.99
CA ASP A 268 11.48 -16.63 -4.38
C ASP A 268 12.17 -17.53 -5.42
N LEU A 269 13.08 -18.41 -4.99
CA LEU A 269 13.91 -19.23 -5.87
C LEU A 269 13.40 -20.67 -5.90
N LEU A 270 12.65 -20.99 -6.95
CA LEU A 270 11.90 -22.24 -7.06
C LEU A 270 12.54 -23.19 -8.08
N THR A 271 12.31 -24.48 -7.89
CA THR A 271 12.67 -25.51 -8.88
C THR A 271 11.41 -26.27 -9.26
N SER A 272 11.11 -26.37 -10.55
CA SER A 272 10.01 -27.19 -11.06
C SER A 272 10.29 -28.67 -10.79
N GLU A 273 9.35 -29.36 -10.15
CA GLU A 273 9.50 -30.80 -9.92
C GLU A 273 9.50 -31.60 -11.22
N LEU A 274 8.76 -31.14 -12.24
CA LEU A 274 8.62 -31.84 -13.52
C LEU A 274 9.82 -31.62 -14.45
N THR A 275 10.18 -30.36 -14.69
CA THR A 275 11.21 -29.99 -15.68
C THR A 275 12.60 -29.83 -15.08
N LYS A 276 12.69 -29.73 -13.75
CA LYS A 276 13.91 -29.38 -13.00
C LYS A 276 14.47 -27.99 -13.36
N PHE A 277 13.70 -27.16 -14.06
CA PHE A 277 14.08 -25.78 -14.33
C PHE A 277 13.97 -24.91 -13.08
N HIS A 278 14.81 -23.89 -13.03
CA HIS A 278 14.88 -22.94 -11.93
C HIS A 278 14.16 -21.64 -12.29
N TYR A 279 13.37 -21.13 -11.37
CA TYR A 279 12.54 -19.93 -11.54
C TYR A 279 12.79 -18.94 -10.41
N ALA A 280 12.53 -17.67 -10.69
CA ALA A 280 12.37 -16.64 -9.68
C ALA A 280 10.91 -16.19 -9.71
N SER A 281 10.17 -16.38 -8.62
CA SER A 281 8.77 -15.93 -8.50
C SER A 281 8.60 -14.99 -7.33
N VAL A 282 8.07 -13.80 -7.61
CA VAL A 282 7.82 -12.73 -6.62
C VAL A 282 6.41 -12.77 -6.04
N ALA A 283 5.45 -13.32 -6.79
CA ALA A 283 4.07 -13.53 -6.39
C ALA A 283 3.76 -15.02 -6.42
N LYS A 284 3.25 -15.55 -5.30
CA LYS A 284 3.03 -16.98 -5.10
C LYS A 284 1.77 -17.18 -4.28
N ASP A 285 0.97 -18.15 -4.69
CA ASP A 285 -0.14 -18.64 -3.88
C ASP A 285 0.22 -20.05 -3.39
N ALA A 286 -0.03 -20.30 -2.10
CA ALA A 286 0.23 -21.61 -1.53
C ALA A 286 -0.80 -22.62 -2.04
N VAL A 287 -0.33 -23.76 -2.55
CA VAL A 287 -1.21 -24.86 -2.94
C VAL A 287 -1.47 -25.72 -1.71
N VAL A 288 -2.70 -25.69 -1.19
CA VAL A 288 -3.11 -26.62 -0.13
C VAL A 288 -3.57 -27.92 -0.79
N PRO A 289 -2.95 -29.08 -0.48
CA PRO A 289 -3.39 -30.35 -1.05
C PRO A 289 -4.84 -30.63 -0.66
N ASN A 290 -5.66 -30.95 -1.65
CA ASN A 290 -7.08 -31.26 -1.45
C ASN A 290 -7.21 -32.68 -0.87
N VAL A 291 -6.88 -32.85 0.41
CA VAL A 291 -7.05 -34.13 1.10
C VAL A 291 -8.53 -34.29 1.41
N LYS A 292 -9.27 -34.91 0.48
CA LYS A 292 -10.56 -35.51 0.83
C LYS A 292 -10.27 -36.53 1.94
N LYS A 293 -10.81 -36.29 3.14
CA LYS A 293 -10.89 -37.33 4.17
C LYS A 293 -11.61 -38.52 3.53
N ALA A 294 -10.92 -39.65 3.44
CA ALA A 294 -11.58 -40.92 3.23
C ALA A 294 -12.31 -41.21 4.55
N ASP A 295 -13.64 -41.06 4.51
CA ASP A 295 -14.53 -41.66 5.51
C ASP A 295 -14.55 -43.19 5.36
#